data_AF-A0A955DSY0-F1
#
_entry.id   AF-A0A955DSY0-F1
#
_cell.length_a   1.000
_cell.length_b   1.000
_cell.length_c   1.000
_cell.angle_alpha   90.00
_cell.angle_beta   90.00
_cell.angle_gamma   90.00
#
_symmetry.space_group_name_H-M   'P 1'
#
loop_
_entity.id
_entity.type
_entity.pdbx_description
1 polymer ?
#
loop_
_entity_poly.entity_id
_entity_poly.type
_entity_poly.pdbx_seq_one_letter_code
_entity_poly.pdbx_strand_id
1 'polypeptide(L)'
;FSDRQLAELRHEPEDRVRARRWEWGIRPTYNVVDTCAGEFPAATPYYYSSYETESESAPSDRDKVVILGSGPNRIGQGIEFDYCCVQAVLALREAGFETIMVNSNPETVSTDYDVSDKLYFEPLTLEDVVEILHLERPKGIIVQLGGQTPLKLARALEELGAPVLGTSVDAIDRAEDRDRFDEVCRRIGARTPDNGIARSEEEALAVAARIGYPVLVRPSYVLGGRAMRIVYDEPSLERYFVEAAQASEDHPVLVDRFLEDAFEADVDALCDGTDVVIGGIMQHIEDAGVHSGDSACVLPPYLLTEPVLDEIRELTRKFALELGVVGLINVQYAIKDDVVYVLEVNPRASRTVPFVSKSTGVPLARLAARVMVGERLADLGIPEEPPVPGVAVKEAAFPFNRFDVDVILGPEMRSTGEVMGIDDSFGMAFAKAQVS
;
A
#
# COMPACT_ATOMS: atom_id res chain seq x y z
N PHE A 1 5.05 -27.31 9.98
CA PHE A 1 4.83 -26.47 11.16
C PHE A 1 5.68 -25.24 10.96
N SER A 2 5.12 -24.04 11.11
CA SER A 2 5.92 -22.80 11.13
C SER A 2 6.63 -22.62 12.46
N ASP A 3 7.67 -21.79 12.48
CA ASP A 3 8.34 -21.34 13.70
C ASP A 3 7.32 -20.77 14.69
N ARG A 4 6.33 -20.00 14.21
CA ARG A 4 5.23 -19.46 15.01
C ARG A 4 4.36 -20.54 15.66
N GLN A 5 3.94 -21.56 14.90
CA GLN A 5 3.12 -22.65 15.44
C GLN A 5 3.88 -23.44 16.51
N LEU A 6 5.17 -23.69 16.29
CA LEU A 6 6.01 -24.37 17.27
C LEU A 6 6.23 -23.51 18.52
N ALA A 7 6.38 -22.20 18.34
CA ALA A 7 6.52 -21.22 19.43
C ALA A 7 5.28 -21.21 20.32
N GLU A 8 4.09 -21.16 19.72
CA GLU A 8 2.79 -21.25 20.43
C GLU A 8 2.67 -22.58 21.20
N LEU A 9 2.97 -23.71 20.57
CA LEU A 9 2.92 -25.04 21.20
C LEU A 9 3.93 -25.21 22.34
N ARG A 10 5.04 -24.48 22.31
CA ARG A 10 6.13 -24.56 23.30
C ARG A 10 6.09 -23.43 24.33
N HIS A 11 5.15 -22.49 24.19
CA HIS A 11 5.06 -21.27 25.00
C HIS A 11 6.39 -20.51 25.06
N GLU A 12 7.06 -20.37 23.92
CA GLU A 12 8.28 -19.57 23.76
C GLU A 12 8.12 -18.56 22.62
N PRO A 13 8.92 -17.48 22.58
CA PRO A 13 8.90 -16.54 21.46
C PRO A 13 9.35 -17.18 20.12
N GLU A 14 8.78 -16.71 19.01
CA GLU A 14 9.04 -17.23 17.65
C GLU A 14 10.53 -17.16 17.25
N ASP A 15 11.20 -16.06 17.60
CA ASP A 15 12.63 -15.84 17.34
C ASP A 15 13.52 -16.90 18.00
N ARG A 16 13.12 -17.44 19.17
CA ARG A 16 13.86 -18.54 19.83
C ARG A 16 13.74 -19.86 19.09
N VAL A 17 12.58 -20.15 18.50
CA VAL A 17 12.40 -21.35 17.66
C VAL A 17 13.27 -21.23 16.42
N ARG A 18 13.21 -20.08 15.75
CA ARG A 18 14.03 -19.76 14.56
C ARG A 18 15.53 -19.87 14.85
N ALA A 19 16.00 -19.24 15.94
CA ALA A 19 17.40 -19.30 16.35
C ALA A 19 17.87 -20.74 16.59
N ARG A 20 17.06 -21.57 17.26
CA ARG A 20 17.36 -22.98 17.51
C ARG A 20 17.42 -23.78 16.20
N ARG A 21 16.50 -23.52 15.28
CA ARG A 21 16.46 -24.13 13.95
C ARG A 21 17.76 -23.82 13.17
N TRP A 22 18.21 -22.56 13.20
CA TRP A 22 19.49 -22.16 12.61
C TRP A 22 20.72 -22.74 13.32
N GLU A 23 20.74 -22.82 14.65
CA GLU A 23 21.83 -23.45 15.43
C GLU A 23 22.00 -24.93 15.08
N TRP A 24 20.90 -25.61 14.77
CA TRP A 24 20.91 -27.00 14.33
C TRP A 24 21.23 -27.18 12.83
N GLY A 25 21.44 -26.10 12.10
CA GLY A 25 21.67 -26.13 10.65
C GLY A 25 20.44 -26.57 9.86
N ILE A 26 19.24 -26.47 10.45
CA ILE A 26 17.99 -26.84 9.79
C ILE A 26 17.50 -25.61 9.03
N ARG A 27 17.54 -25.66 7.70
CA ARG A 27 17.03 -24.62 6.80
C ARG A 27 16.24 -25.30 5.69
N PRO A 28 15.27 -24.60 5.08
CA PRO A 28 14.59 -25.15 3.93
C PRO A 28 15.56 -25.33 2.75
N THR A 29 15.28 -26.33 1.94
CA THR A 29 15.77 -26.49 0.57
C THR A 29 14.72 -25.92 -0.39
N TYR A 30 15.13 -25.56 -1.60
CA TYR A 30 14.21 -25.03 -2.62
C TYR A 30 14.23 -25.90 -3.86
N ASN A 31 13.07 -26.48 -4.18
CA ASN A 31 12.88 -27.39 -5.31
C ASN A 31 12.19 -26.66 -6.46
N VAL A 32 12.46 -27.09 -7.70
CA VAL A 32 11.91 -26.49 -8.90
C VAL A 32 10.58 -27.13 -9.30
N VAL A 33 9.65 -26.34 -9.81
CA VAL A 33 8.45 -26.83 -10.49
C VAL A 33 8.83 -27.15 -11.94
N ASP A 34 8.75 -28.43 -12.32
CA ASP A 34 9.28 -28.95 -13.59
C ASP A 34 8.24 -29.61 -14.52
N THR A 35 6.99 -29.77 -14.06
CA THR A 35 5.90 -30.50 -14.73
C THR A 35 6.11 -32.00 -14.97
N CYS A 36 7.27 -32.56 -14.63
CA CYS A 36 7.69 -33.92 -14.99
C CYS A 36 8.29 -34.73 -13.82
N ALA A 37 8.20 -34.23 -12.58
CA ALA A 37 8.60 -34.94 -11.36
C ALA A 37 10.05 -35.45 -11.38
N GLY A 38 10.97 -34.61 -11.85
CA GLY A 38 12.40 -34.86 -11.92
C GLY A 38 12.84 -35.73 -13.10
N GLU A 39 11.94 -36.08 -14.03
CA GLU A 39 12.32 -36.86 -15.21
C GLU A 39 13.30 -36.10 -16.12
N PHE A 40 13.13 -34.77 -16.23
CA PHE A 40 13.98 -33.88 -17.01
C PHE A 40 14.42 -32.66 -16.20
N PRO A 41 15.63 -32.12 -16.43
CA PRO A 41 16.04 -30.86 -15.82
C PRO A 41 15.12 -29.72 -16.28
N ALA A 42 14.52 -29.01 -15.32
CA ALA A 42 13.78 -27.78 -15.60
C ALA A 42 14.72 -26.58 -15.72
N ALA A 43 14.47 -25.75 -16.73
CA ALA A 43 15.10 -24.45 -16.86
C ALA A 43 14.23 -23.31 -16.27
N THR A 44 12.99 -23.62 -15.87
CA THR A 44 12.04 -22.65 -15.32
C THR A 44 12.45 -22.25 -13.91
N PRO A 45 12.62 -20.95 -13.62
CA PRO A 45 13.13 -20.51 -12.33
C PRO A 45 12.00 -20.37 -11.30
N TYR A 46 11.18 -21.41 -11.17
CA TYR A 46 10.00 -21.46 -10.30
C TYR A 46 10.28 -22.41 -9.15
N TYR A 47 10.45 -21.85 -7.94
CA TYR A 47 10.83 -22.57 -6.74
C TYR A 47 9.77 -22.59 -5.65
N TYR A 48 9.80 -23.62 -4.82
CA TYR A 48 9.08 -23.70 -3.54
C TYR A 48 9.98 -24.33 -2.48
N SER A 49 9.73 -24.02 -1.21
CA SER A 49 10.51 -24.52 -0.08
C SER A 49 10.05 -25.90 0.38
N SER A 50 10.99 -26.70 0.84
CA SER A 50 10.79 -28.00 1.47
C SER A 50 11.88 -28.24 2.51
N TYR A 51 11.74 -29.27 3.35
CA TYR A 51 12.82 -29.69 4.27
C TYR A 51 13.37 -31.03 3.78
N GLU A 52 14.09 -30.99 2.66
CA GLU A 52 14.75 -32.13 2.03
C GLU A 52 16.28 -32.00 2.10
N THR A 53 17.00 -32.86 1.38
CA THR A 53 18.47 -32.93 1.44
C THR A 53 19.16 -32.10 0.37
N GLU A 54 18.51 -31.86 -0.76
CA GLU A 54 19.09 -31.16 -1.91
C GLU A 54 18.28 -29.91 -2.21
N SER A 55 18.96 -28.83 -2.57
CA SER A 55 18.33 -27.57 -2.99
C SER A 55 18.70 -27.31 -4.45
N GLU A 56 17.70 -27.10 -5.28
CA GLU A 56 17.82 -26.88 -6.72
C GLU A 56 17.88 -25.39 -7.08
N SER A 57 17.50 -24.52 -6.16
CA SER A 57 17.72 -23.08 -6.30
C SER A 57 19.17 -22.71 -5.99
N ALA A 58 19.96 -22.49 -7.04
CA ALA A 58 21.35 -22.08 -6.94
C ALA A 58 21.46 -20.54 -7.05
N PRO A 59 21.99 -19.82 -6.03
CA PRO A 59 22.18 -18.37 -6.10
C PRO A 59 23.24 -18.01 -7.13
N SER A 60 23.03 -16.92 -7.88
CA SER A 60 24.02 -16.35 -8.80
C SER A 60 24.91 -15.28 -8.13
N ASP A 61 25.94 -14.80 -8.83
CA ASP A 61 26.81 -13.68 -8.39
C ASP A 61 26.33 -12.30 -8.92
N ARG A 62 25.17 -12.23 -9.59
CA ARG A 62 24.62 -10.97 -10.11
C ARG A 62 24.12 -10.09 -8.95
N ASP A 63 24.04 -8.78 -9.20
CA ASP A 63 23.33 -7.86 -8.31
C ASP A 63 21.84 -8.21 -8.33
N LYS A 64 21.33 -8.72 -7.21
CA LYS A 64 19.93 -9.15 -7.07
C LYS A 64 19.07 -8.15 -6.34
N VAL A 65 17.83 -8.03 -6.77
CA VAL A 65 16.77 -7.32 -6.02
C VAL A 65 15.62 -8.28 -5.79
N VAL A 66 15.21 -8.41 -4.52
CA VAL A 66 14.01 -9.15 -4.13
C VAL A 66 12.82 -8.20 -4.11
N ILE A 67 11.71 -8.61 -4.70
CA ILE A 67 10.43 -7.88 -4.69
C ILE A 67 9.42 -8.75 -3.95
N LEU A 68 8.87 -8.25 -2.85
CA LEU A 68 7.78 -8.92 -2.15
C LEU A 68 6.44 -8.54 -2.79
N GLY A 69 5.71 -9.56 -3.24
CA GLY A 69 4.38 -9.41 -3.83
C GLY A 69 3.30 -9.05 -2.81
N SER A 70 2.04 -9.13 -3.25
CA SER A 70 0.88 -8.77 -2.42
C SER A 70 0.29 -9.91 -1.60
N GLY A 71 0.56 -11.16 -1.96
CA GLY A 71 -0.14 -12.30 -1.41
C GLY A 71 -1.57 -12.38 -1.96
N PRO A 72 -2.48 -13.09 -1.29
CA PRO A 72 -3.83 -13.29 -1.80
C PRO A 72 -4.59 -11.97 -1.91
N ASN A 73 -5.29 -11.79 -3.04
CA ASN A 73 -6.15 -10.64 -3.28
C ASN A 73 -7.31 -10.61 -2.27
N ARG A 74 -7.63 -9.42 -1.77
CA ARG A 74 -8.74 -9.14 -0.87
C ARG A 74 -9.21 -7.70 -1.06
N ILE A 75 -10.39 -7.37 -0.55
CA ILE A 75 -10.89 -5.98 -0.56
C ILE A 75 -9.83 -5.06 0.08
N GLY A 76 -9.49 -3.98 -0.62
CA GLY A 76 -8.44 -3.04 -0.23
C GLY A 76 -7.00 -3.43 -0.61
N GLN A 77 -6.76 -4.69 -1.00
CA GLN A 77 -5.46 -5.21 -1.43
C GLN A 77 -5.64 -6.14 -2.64
N GLY A 78 -5.75 -5.55 -3.82
CA GLY A 78 -6.04 -6.26 -5.06
C GLY A 78 -4.88 -6.31 -6.06
N ILE A 79 -5.27 -6.42 -7.34
CA ILE A 79 -4.37 -6.58 -8.48
C ILE A 79 -3.51 -5.34 -8.75
N GLU A 80 -3.86 -4.20 -8.17
CA GLU A 80 -3.15 -2.93 -8.34
C GLU A 80 -1.71 -3.04 -7.79
N PHE A 81 -1.56 -3.76 -6.69
CA PHE A 81 -0.26 -4.04 -6.07
C PHE A 81 0.54 -5.09 -6.85
N ASP A 82 -0.14 -6.09 -7.43
CA ASP A 82 0.51 -7.04 -8.35
C ASP A 82 1.07 -6.32 -9.59
N TYR A 83 0.28 -5.41 -10.18
CA TYR A 83 0.73 -4.55 -11.28
C TYR A 83 2.01 -3.79 -10.90
N CYS A 84 2.04 -3.17 -9.72
CA CYS A 84 3.22 -2.43 -9.25
C CYS A 84 4.45 -3.34 -9.11
N CYS A 85 4.28 -4.53 -8.55
CA CYS A 85 5.34 -5.53 -8.40
C CYS A 85 5.87 -5.99 -9.76
N VAL A 86 4.99 -6.31 -10.70
CA VAL A 86 5.37 -6.70 -12.08
C VAL A 86 6.14 -5.58 -12.77
N GLN A 87 5.68 -4.34 -12.69
CA GLN A 87 6.39 -3.20 -13.29
C GLN A 87 7.79 -3.02 -12.69
N ALA A 88 7.95 -3.23 -11.38
CA ALA A 88 9.26 -3.17 -10.74
C ALA A 88 10.21 -4.27 -11.22
N VAL A 89 9.73 -5.52 -11.31
CA VAL A 89 10.52 -6.64 -11.88
C VAL A 89 10.99 -6.30 -13.30
N LEU A 90 10.08 -5.88 -14.17
CA LEU A 90 10.43 -5.58 -15.56
C LEU A 90 11.46 -4.44 -15.65
N ALA A 91 11.27 -3.36 -14.89
CA ALA A 91 12.18 -2.21 -14.89
C ALA A 91 13.58 -2.57 -14.38
N LEU A 92 13.67 -3.34 -13.30
CA LEU A 92 14.96 -3.71 -12.70
C LEU A 92 15.71 -4.74 -13.54
N ARG A 93 14.99 -5.65 -14.20
CA ARG A 93 15.57 -6.59 -15.17
C ARG A 93 16.13 -5.84 -16.38
N GLU A 94 15.41 -4.86 -16.91
CA GLU A 94 15.88 -3.94 -17.96
C GLU A 94 17.13 -3.15 -17.52
N ALA A 95 17.22 -2.79 -16.24
CA ALA A 95 18.39 -2.14 -15.62
C ALA A 95 19.55 -3.11 -15.30
N GLY A 96 19.41 -4.41 -15.60
CA GLY A 96 20.47 -5.42 -15.49
C GLY A 96 20.51 -6.21 -14.18
N PHE A 97 19.63 -5.92 -13.23
CA PHE A 97 19.52 -6.69 -11.99
C PHE A 97 18.98 -8.10 -12.25
N GLU A 98 19.38 -9.04 -11.39
CA GLU A 98 18.65 -10.31 -11.26
C GLU A 98 17.45 -10.08 -10.35
N THR A 99 16.26 -10.28 -10.87
CA THR A 99 15.00 -9.97 -10.18
C THR A 99 14.40 -11.21 -9.57
N ILE A 100 14.10 -11.14 -8.28
CA ILE A 100 13.57 -12.25 -7.51
C ILE A 100 12.19 -11.89 -6.98
N MET A 101 11.14 -12.52 -7.49
CA MET A 101 9.78 -12.35 -7.00
C MET A 101 9.51 -13.34 -5.87
N VAL A 102 8.94 -12.86 -4.77
CA VAL A 102 8.38 -13.71 -3.70
C VAL A 102 6.91 -13.38 -3.59
N ASN A 103 6.04 -14.33 -3.94
CA ASN A 103 4.59 -14.17 -3.85
C ASN A 103 3.90 -15.54 -3.84
N SER A 104 2.67 -15.62 -3.33
CA SER A 104 1.93 -16.88 -3.21
C SER A 104 0.54 -16.86 -3.85
N ASN A 105 0.23 -15.85 -4.65
CA ASN A 105 -1.09 -15.69 -5.24
C ASN A 105 -1.16 -16.31 -6.64
N PRO A 106 -1.83 -17.47 -6.83
CA PRO A 106 -1.82 -18.18 -8.10
C PRO A 106 -2.54 -17.45 -9.24
N GLU A 107 -3.35 -16.42 -8.93
CA GLU A 107 -4.12 -15.68 -9.93
C GLU A 107 -3.32 -14.54 -10.58
N THR A 108 -2.10 -14.29 -10.10
CA THR A 108 -1.37 -13.06 -10.41
C THR A 108 -0.31 -13.23 -11.48
N VAL A 109 -0.02 -12.12 -12.17
CA VAL A 109 1.02 -12.09 -13.20
C VAL A 109 2.41 -12.13 -12.55
N SER A 110 2.60 -11.57 -11.35
CA SER A 110 3.90 -11.68 -10.65
C SER A 110 4.34 -13.12 -10.39
N THR A 111 3.39 -14.05 -10.22
CA THR A 111 3.66 -15.48 -10.04
C THR A 111 3.77 -16.27 -11.35
N ASP A 112 3.79 -15.59 -12.49
CA ASP A 112 4.20 -16.20 -13.75
C ASP A 112 5.73 -16.27 -13.81
N TYR A 113 6.26 -17.46 -14.08
CA TYR A 113 7.71 -17.72 -14.09
C TYR A 113 8.44 -16.97 -15.21
N ASP A 114 7.74 -16.46 -16.24
CA ASP A 114 8.34 -15.69 -17.32
C ASP A 114 8.65 -14.22 -16.92
N VAL A 115 8.08 -13.75 -15.81
CA VAL A 115 8.15 -12.34 -15.40
C VAL A 115 9.49 -12.01 -14.73
N SER A 116 9.93 -12.83 -13.78
CA SER A 116 11.14 -12.61 -12.97
C SER A 116 12.27 -13.57 -13.34
N ASP A 117 13.52 -13.23 -12.99
CA ASP A 117 14.64 -14.16 -13.17
C ASP A 117 14.52 -15.36 -12.22
N LYS A 118 13.91 -15.16 -11.04
CA LYS A 118 13.51 -16.22 -10.11
C LYS A 118 12.19 -15.90 -9.42
N LEU A 119 11.32 -16.91 -9.36
CA LEU A 119 10.07 -16.89 -8.61
C LEU A 119 10.17 -17.87 -7.44
N TYR A 120 9.99 -17.36 -6.22
CA TYR A 120 9.72 -18.17 -5.04
C TYR A 120 8.22 -18.10 -4.74
N PHE A 121 7.52 -19.21 -4.98
CA PHE A 121 6.10 -19.32 -4.68
C PHE A 121 5.91 -19.68 -3.21
N GLU A 122 6.21 -18.70 -2.36
CA GLU A 122 6.32 -18.87 -0.91
C GLU A 122 5.35 -17.96 -0.16
N PRO A 123 4.87 -18.36 1.03
CA PRO A 123 4.08 -17.48 1.87
C PRO A 123 4.84 -16.18 2.19
N LEU A 124 4.13 -15.06 2.22
CA LEU A 124 4.70 -13.78 2.62
C LEU A 124 4.75 -13.66 4.15
N THR A 125 5.62 -14.44 4.77
CA THR A 125 5.89 -14.39 6.21
C THR A 125 7.34 -14.02 6.48
N LEU A 126 7.63 -13.58 7.71
CA LEU A 126 8.99 -13.29 8.14
C LEU A 126 9.89 -14.52 8.06
N GLU A 127 9.37 -15.70 8.44
CA GLU A 127 10.09 -16.97 8.42
C GLU A 127 10.57 -17.30 6.99
N ASP A 128 9.64 -17.33 6.04
CA ASP A 128 9.92 -17.75 4.66
C ASP A 128 10.84 -16.75 3.94
N VAL A 129 10.55 -15.45 4.08
CA VAL A 129 11.33 -14.39 3.40
C VAL A 129 12.77 -14.35 3.91
N VAL A 130 13.01 -14.54 5.21
CA VAL A 130 14.38 -14.51 5.77
C VAL A 130 15.22 -15.68 5.26
N GLU A 131 14.64 -16.85 5.03
CA GLU A 131 15.37 -17.98 4.43
C GLU A 131 15.76 -17.71 2.97
N ILE A 132 14.86 -17.08 2.20
CA ILE A 132 15.18 -16.65 0.83
C ILE A 132 16.29 -15.62 0.83
N LEU A 133 16.24 -14.61 1.72
CA LEU A 133 17.29 -13.60 1.86
C LEU A 133 18.63 -14.22 2.28
N HIS A 134 18.61 -15.23 3.15
CA HIS A 134 19.81 -15.95 3.55
C HIS A 134 20.48 -16.69 2.38
N LEU A 135 19.68 -17.36 1.55
CA LEU A 135 20.14 -18.08 0.37
C LEU A 135 20.65 -17.12 -0.71
N GLU A 136 19.84 -16.12 -1.07
CA GLU A 136 20.06 -15.30 -2.26
C GLU A 136 21.00 -14.12 -2.01
N ARG A 137 21.08 -13.64 -0.76
CA ARG A 137 21.92 -12.50 -0.32
C ARG A 137 21.79 -11.31 -1.27
N PRO A 138 20.57 -10.79 -1.47
CA PRO A 138 20.34 -9.76 -2.46
C PRO A 138 21.02 -8.46 -2.07
N LYS A 139 21.27 -7.61 -3.08
CA LYS A 139 21.71 -6.23 -2.86
C LYS A 139 20.62 -5.41 -2.16
N GLY A 140 19.36 -5.76 -2.40
CA GLY A 140 18.24 -5.06 -1.81
C GLY A 140 16.91 -5.80 -1.86
N ILE A 141 15.97 -5.39 -1.02
CA ILE A 141 14.59 -5.87 -1.00
C ILE A 141 13.60 -4.69 -1.08
N ILE A 142 12.59 -4.81 -1.94
CA ILE A 142 11.50 -3.85 -2.09
C ILE A 142 10.25 -4.41 -1.39
N VAL A 143 9.70 -3.61 -0.46
CA VAL A 143 8.55 -3.97 0.39
C VAL A 143 7.34 -3.06 0.21
N GLN A 144 7.50 -1.96 -0.54
CA GLN A 144 6.53 -0.85 -0.64
C GLN A 144 5.52 -1.02 -1.77
N LEU A 145 5.66 -2.04 -2.61
CA LEU A 145 4.85 -2.22 -3.83
C LEU A 145 3.75 -3.27 -3.69
N GLY A 146 3.87 -4.21 -2.75
CA GLY A 146 2.92 -5.30 -2.53
C GLY A 146 1.77 -4.98 -1.56
N GLY A 147 1.59 -3.72 -1.15
CA GLY A 147 0.56 -3.34 -0.18
C GLY A 147 0.88 -3.80 1.25
N GLN A 148 -0.14 -4.00 2.09
CA GLN A 148 0.08 -4.10 3.53
C GLN A 148 0.87 -5.34 3.99
N THR A 149 0.77 -6.45 3.27
CA THR A 149 1.42 -7.71 3.67
C THR A 149 2.94 -7.55 3.83
N PRO A 150 3.70 -7.10 2.80
CA PRO A 150 5.13 -6.86 2.95
C PRO A 150 5.47 -5.68 3.86
N LEU A 151 4.64 -4.63 3.92
CA LEU A 151 4.87 -3.50 4.83
C LEU A 151 4.93 -3.95 6.30
N LYS A 152 4.04 -4.86 6.72
CA LYS A 152 4.05 -5.41 8.08
C LYS A 152 5.31 -6.22 8.41
N LEU A 153 6.01 -6.72 7.41
CA LEU A 153 7.26 -7.47 7.60
C LEU A 153 8.49 -6.55 7.64
N ALA A 154 8.39 -5.34 7.11
CA ALA A 154 9.54 -4.46 6.84
C ALA A 154 10.42 -4.21 8.07
N ARG A 155 9.82 -3.89 9.23
CA ARG A 155 10.56 -3.66 10.48
C ARG A 155 11.31 -4.90 10.96
N ALA A 156 10.63 -6.03 11.02
CA ALA A 156 11.26 -7.27 11.47
C ALA A 156 12.35 -7.76 10.49
N LEU A 157 12.17 -7.51 9.18
CA LEU A 157 13.20 -7.78 8.17
C LEU A 157 14.43 -6.88 8.37
N GLU A 158 14.23 -5.58 8.57
CA GLU A 158 15.32 -4.62 8.83
C GLU A 158 16.09 -4.95 10.12
N GLU A 159 15.39 -5.30 11.21
CA GLU A 159 16.00 -5.74 12.47
C GLU A 159 16.84 -7.02 12.32
N LEU A 160 16.50 -7.88 11.36
CA LEU A 160 17.27 -9.07 10.98
C LEU A 160 18.37 -8.77 9.94
N GLY A 161 18.56 -7.51 9.57
CA GLY A 161 19.63 -7.05 8.67
C GLY A 161 19.30 -7.14 7.18
N ALA A 162 18.01 -7.24 6.80
CA ALA A 162 17.61 -7.19 5.40
C ALA A 162 17.89 -5.79 4.80
N PRO A 163 18.50 -5.70 3.60
CA PRO A 163 18.79 -4.43 2.95
C PRO A 163 17.54 -3.84 2.28
N VAL A 164 16.63 -3.26 3.06
CA VAL A 164 15.41 -2.63 2.52
C VAL A 164 15.78 -1.43 1.65
N LEU A 165 15.36 -1.44 0.38
CA LEU A 165 15.56 -0.35 -0.58
C LEU A 165 14.40 0.64 -0.54
N GLY A 166 14.61 1.84 -1.08
CA GLY A 166 13.57 2.86 -1.18
C GLY A 166 13.29 3.57 0.14
N THR A 167 12.04 4.01 0.32
CA THR A 167 11.61 4.69 1.55
C THR A 167 11.87 3.82 2.77
N SER A 168 12.54 4.38 3.78
CA SER A 168 12.95 3.64 4.97
C SER A 168 11.75 3.13 5.77
N VAL A 169 11.96 2.05 6.52
CA VAL A 169 10.92 1.50 7.41
C VAL A 169 10.48 2.54 8.44
N ASP A 170 11.41 3.31 8.98
CA ASP A 170 11.09 4.39 9.92
C ASP A 170 10.23 5.49 9.27
N ALA A 171 10.50 5.86 8.02
CA ALA A 171 9.69 6.85 7.31
C ALA A 171 8.26 6.35 7.04
N ILE A 172 8.10 5.05 6.75
CA ILE A 172 6.78 4.41 6.63
C ILE A 172 6.05 4.47 7.98
N ASP A 173 6.71 4.09 9.06
CA ASP A 173 6.16 4.13 10.41
C ASP A 173 5.82 5.55 10.88
N ARG A 174 6.60 6.57 10.50
CA ARG A 174 6.29 7.99 10.78
C ARG A 174 4.98 8.46 10.14
N ALA A 175 4.58 7.84 9.02
CA ALA A 175 3.36 8.20 8.32
C ALA A 175 2.15 7.38 8.80
N GLU A 176 2.36 6.14 9.24
CA GLU A 176 1.31 5.28 9.81
C GLU A 176 1.02 5.59 11.29
N ASP A 177 2.05 5.92 12.08
CA ASP A 177 1.89 6.30 13.50
C ASP A 177 1.34 7.72 13.64
N ARG A 178 0.25 7.85 14.40
CA ARG A 178 -0.48 9.11 14.50
C ARG A 178 0.32 10.22 15.19
N ASP A 179 0.96 9.94 16.30
CA ASP A 179 1.70 10.97 17.07
C ASP A 179 2.89 11.48 16.25
N ARG A 180 3.56 10.57 15.54
CA ARG A 180 4.66 10.90 14.63
C ARG A 180 4.17 11.67 13.40
N PHE A 181 3.02 11.28 12.84
CA PHE A 181 2.43 11.95 11.69
C PHE A 181 1.98 13.38 12.04
N ASP A 182 1.38 13.60 13.21
CA ASP A 182 0.99 14.93 13.68
C ASP A 182 2.22 15.84 13.88
N GLU A 183 3.38 15.27 14.24
CA GLU A 183 4.64 16.02 14.26
C GLU A 183 5.09 16.42 12.85
N VAL A 184 4.99 15.53 11.87
CA VAL A 184 5.29 15.81 10.46
C VAL A 184 4.40 16.95 9.96
N CYS A 185 3.08 16.84 10.16
CA CYS A 185 2.11 17.87 9.76
C CYS A 185 2.45 19.24 10.37
N ARG A 186 2.76 19.30 11.67
CA ARG A 186 3.17 20.54 12.35
C ARG A 186 4.44 21.15 11.77
N ARG A 187 5.44 20.34 11.43
CA ARG A 187 6.71 20.83 10.87
C ARG A 187 6.53 21.47 9.50
N ILE A 188 5.70 20.87 8.64
CA ILE A 188 5.49 21.36 7.28
C ILE A 188 4.34 22.35 7.16
N GLY A 189 3.59 22.57 8.24
CA GLY A 189 2.44 23.48 8.28
C GLY A 189 1.19 22.91 7.60
N ALA A 190 1.06 21.58 7.50
CA ALA A 190 -0.14 20.94 6.96
C ALA A 190 -1.28 21.01 7.98
N ARG A 191 -2.49 21.33 7.50
CA ARG A 191 -3.70 21.32 8.33
C ARG A 191 -4.25 19.92 8.42
N THR A 192 -4.53 19.44 9.62
CA THR A 192 -5.29 18.21 9.87
C THR A 192 -6.67 18.57 10.43
N PRO A 193 -7.71 17.74 10.24
CA PRO A 193 -8.95 17.88 11.00
C PRO A 193 -8.67 17.87 12.51
N ASP A 194 -9.50 18.56 13.29
CA ASP A 194 -9.46 18.48 14.75
C ASP A 194 -9.65 17.02 15.18
N ASN A 195 -8.79 16.52 16.07
CA ASN A 195 -8.73 15.10 16.36
C ASN A 195 -8.33 14.81 17.81
N GLY A 196 -8.41 13.54 18.20
CA GLY A 196 -7.88 13.03 19.47
C GLY A 196 -7.82 11.51 19.53
N ILE A 197 -7.04 11.01 20.48
CA ILE A 197 -6.86 9.58 20.75
C ILE A 197 -7.62 9.23 22.03
N ALA A 198 -8.37 8.14 21.99
CA ALA A 198 -9.11 7.61 23.13
C ALA A 198 -8.78 6.13 23.36
N ARG A 199 -8.56 5.75 24.62
CA ARG A 199 -8.35 4.36 25.06
C ARG A 199 -9.53 3.80 25.83
N SER A 200 -10.54 4.62 26.11
CA SER A 200 -11.78 4.23 26.75
C SER A 200 -12.95 4.97 26.12
N GLU A 201 -14.15 4.45 26.33
CA GLU A 201 -15.40 5.11 25.94
C GLU A 201 -15.50 6.52 26.53
N GLU A 202 -15.17 6.69 27.83
CA GLU A 202 -15.19 7.99 28.51
C GLU A 202 -14.22 9.00 27.86
N GLU A 203 -13.03 8.55 27.49
CA GLU A 203 -12.06 9.40 26.77
C GLU A 203 -12.59 9.78 25.39
N ALA A 204 -13.22 8.85 24.67
CA ALA A 204 -13.75 9.10 23.33
C ALA A 204 -14.90 10.10 23.35
N LEU A 205 -15.81 9.98 24.33
CA LEU A 205 -16.89 10.94 24.56
C LEU A 205 -16.36 12.34 24.87
N ALA A 206 -15.33 12.43 25.73
CA ALA A 206 -14.70 13.71 26.05
C ALA A 206 -14.01 14.34 24.84
N VAL A 207 -13.33 13.53 24.02
CA VAL A 207 -12.70 13.98 22.77
C VAL A 207 -13.75 14.44 21.77
N ALA A 208 -14.81 13.66 21.55
CA ALA A 208 -15.90 14.00 20.63
C ALA A 208 -16.66 15.26 21.07
N ALA A 209 -16.89 15.45 22.37
CA ALA A 209 -17.51 16.68 22.90
C ALA A 209 -16.62 17.92 22.68
N ARG A 210 -15.30 17.77 22.73
CA ARG A 210 -14.34 18.85 22.45
C ARG A 210 -14.29 19.21 20.97
N ILE A 211 -14.27 18.20 20.10
CA ILE A 211 -14.18 18.35 18.64
C ILE A 211 -15.51 18.79 18.02
N GLY A 212 -16.62 18.29 18.57
CA GLY A 212 -17.97 18.44 18.05
C GLY A 212 -18.35 17.33 17.06
N TYR A 213 -19.64 16.97 17.02
CA TYR A 213 -20.22 16.02 16.07
C TYR A 213 -20.60 16.68 14.72
N PRO A 214 -20.58 15.94 13.59
CA PRO A 214 -20.19 14.53 13.49
C PRO A 214 -18.67 14.30 13.63
N VAL A 215 -18.32 13.10 14.09
CA VAL A 215 -16.93 12.61 14.22
C VAL A 215 -16.76 11.30 13.46
N LEU A 216 -15.57 11.12 12.89
CA LEU A 216 -15.13 9.88 12.28
C LEU A 216 -14.33 9.09 13.32
N VAL A 217 -14.81 7.89 13.63
CA VAL A 217 -14.18 7.01 14.62
C VAL A 217 -13.48 5.88 13.88
N ARG A 218 -12.19 5.68 14.15
CA ARG A 218 -11.37 4.65 13.49
C ARG A 218 -10.42 3.93 14.44
N PRO A 219 -10.24 2.60 14.30
CA PRO A 219 -9.17 1.89 14.98
C PRO A 219 -7.79 2.35 14.48
N SER A 220 -6.77 2.28 15.33
CA SER A 220 -5.40 2.71 15.00
C SER A 220 -4.63 1.81 14.01
N TYR A 221 -5.07 0.56 13.76
CA TYR A 221 -4.29 -0.44 12.99
C TYR A 221 -5.10 -1.16 11.89
N VAL A 222 -5.81 -0.42 11.04
CA VAL A 222 -6.65 -0.98 9.97
C VAL A 222 -6.42 -0.33 8.60
N LEU A 223 -6.55 -1.13 7.54
CA LEU A 223 -6.54 -0.69 6.13
C LEU A 223 -7.96 -0.82 5.55
N GLY A 224 -8.30 -0.01 4.55
CA GLY A 224 -9.59 -0.08 3.87
C GLY A 224 -10.74 0.47 4.71
N GLY A 225 -10.43 1.26 5.74
CA GLY A 225 -11.39 1.81 6.68
C GLY A 225 -12.17 0.78 7.50
N ARG A 226 -11.59 -0.40 7.74
CA ARG A 226 -12.26 -1.46 8.49
C ARG A 226 -12.70 -0.99 9.88
N ALA A 227 -13.98 -1.19 10.21
CA ALA A 227 -14.60 -0.72 11.45
C ALA A 227 -14.54 0.82 11.68
N MET A 228 -14.36 1.60 10.61
CA MET A 228 -14.56 3.05 10.66
C MET A 228 -16.05 3.38 10.63
N ARG A 229 -16.47 4.39 11.40
CA ARG A 229 -17.86 4.89 11.37
C ARG A 229 -17.91 6.40 11.52
N ILE A 230 -18.84 7.01 10.81
CA ILE A 230 -19.24 8.40 11.04
C ILE A 230 -20.33 8.39 12.11
N VAL A 231 -20.11 9.16 13.17
CA VAL A 231 -20.97 9.21 14.35
C VAL A 231 -21.50 10.63 14.51
N TYR A 232 -22.82 10.78 14.59
CA TYR A 232 -23.51 12.08 14.60
C TYR A 232 -23.95 12.54 15.98
N ASP A 233 -23.94 11.64 16.97
CA ASP A 233 -24.36 11.94 18.34
C ASP A 233 -23.69 11.01 19.36
N GLU A 234 -23.73 11.44 20.61
CA GLU A 234 -23.17 10.74 21.76
C GLU A 234 -23.75 9.33 21.97
N PRO A 235 -25.07 9.11 21.96
CA PRO A 235 -25.62 7.75 22.06
C PRO A 235 -25.14 6.79 20.97
N SER A 236 -24.85 7.30 19.77
CA SER A 236 -24.29 6.51 18.68
C SER A 236 -22.81 6.17 18.90
N LEU A 237 -22.06 7.05 19.57
CA LEU A 237 -20.67 6.80 19.96
C LEU A 237 -20.58 5.71 21.04
N GLU A 238 -21.45 5.76 22.05
CA GLU A 238 -21.55 4.72 23.09
C GLU A 238 -21.81 3.34 22.47
N ARG A 239 -22.78 3.25 21.55
CA ARG A 239 -23.09 2.01 20.82
C ARG A 239 -21.89 1.48 20.02
N TYR A 240 -21.13 2.37 19.37
CA TYR A 240 -19.91 1.97 18.66
C TYR A 240 -18.93 1.29 19.60
N PHE A 241 -18.69 1.82 20.81
CA PHE A 241 -17.75 1.22 21.75
C PHE A 241 -18.21 -0.13 22.30
N VAL A 242 -19.52 -0.31 22.55
CA VAL A 242 -20.08 -1.62 22.93
C VAL A 242 -19.86 -2.68 21.85
N GLU A 243 -20.01 -2.29 20.58
CA GLU A 243 -19.77 -3.18 19.44
C GLU A 243 -18.27 -3.41 19.19
N ALA A 244 -17.44 -2.36 19.30
CA ALA A 244 -16.00 -2.40 19.05
C ALA A 244 -15.19 -3.11 20.14
N ALA A 245 -15.63 -3.05 21.40
CA ALA A 245 -15.01 -3.79 22.52
C ALA A 245 -15.05 -5.32 22.32
N GLN A 246 -15.94 -5.83 21.46
CA GLN A 246 -15.98 -7.25 21.09
C GLN A 246 -14.93 -7.61 20.02
N ALA A 247 -14.33 -6.63 19.35
CA ALA A 247 -13.47 -6.81 18.18
C ALA A 247 -11.97 -6.55 18.45
N SER A 248 -11.61 -5.80 19.50
CA SER A 248 -10.21 -5.51 19.84
C SER A 248 -10.05 -4.93 21.25
N GLU A 249 -9.37 -5.63 22.16
CA GLU A 249 -9.17 -5.19 23.57
C GLU A 249 -7.95 -4.26 23.79
N ASP A 250 -6.98 -4.17 22.87
CA ASP A 250 -5.65 -3.56 23.17
C ASP A 250 -5.26 -2.33 22.32
N HIS A 251 -6.12 -1.83 21.44
CA HIS A 251 -5.76 -0.75 20.50
C HIS A 251 -6.53 0.56 20.73
N PRO A 252 -5.84 1.72 20.75
CA PRO A 252 -6.51 3.02 20.87
C PRO A 252 -7.40 3.30 19.65
N VAL A 253 -8.45 4.07 19.89
CA VAL A 253 -9.41 4.56 18.89
C VAL A 253 -9.08 6.03 18.60
N LEU A 254 -9.02 6.37 17.31
CA LEU A 254 -8.87 7.74 16.86
C LEU A 254 -10.26 8.34 16.60
N VAL A 255 -10.45 9.56 17.06
CA VAL A 255 -11.67 10.35 16.86
C VAL A 255 -11.27 11.62 16.11
N ASP A 256 -11.64 11.71 14.85
CA ASP A 256 -11.35 12.84 13.97
C ASP A 256 -12.65 13.62 13.69
N ARG A 257 -12.56 14.95 13.52
CA ARG A 257 -13.67 15.79 13.07
C ARG A 257 -14.07 15.33 11.67
N PHE A 258 -15.35 14.98 11.50
CA PHE A 258 -15.84 14.65 10.17
C PHE A 258 -16.08 15.94 9.37
N LEU A 259 -15.43 16.04 8.21
CA LEU A 259 -15.53 17.20 7.31
C LEU A 259 -16.70 16.98 6.34
N GLU A 260 -17.91 17.35 6.76
CA GLU A 260 -19.10 17.33 5.88
C GLU A 260 -18.94 18.29 4.70
N ASP A 261 -19.55 17.97 3.57
CA ASP A 261 -19.54 18.77 2.33
C ASP A 261 -18.12 19.13 1.85
N ALA A 262 -17.18 18.19 1.97
CA ALA A 262 -15.80 18.35 1.55
C ALA A 262 -15.50 17.45 0.36
N PHE A 263 -14.83 17.97 -0.67
CA PHE A 263 -14.27 17.14 -1.73
C PHE A 263 -13.10 16.32 -1.19
N GLU A 264 -12.90 15.13 -1.71
CA GLU A 264 -11.71 14.33 -1.44
C GLU A 264 -10.79 14.32 -2.68
N ALA A 265 -9.48 14.33 -2.45
CA ALA A 265 -8.48 14.26 -3.50
C ALA A 265 -7.34 13.31 -3.13
N ASP A 266 -6.95 12.46 -4.08
CA ASP A 266 -5.78 11.59 -4.00
C ASP A 266 -4.66 12.16 -4.87
N VAL A 267 -3.43 12.11 -4.37
CA VAL A 267 -2.24 12.48 -5.14
C VAL A 267 -1.24 11.35 -5.10
N ASP A 268 -0.91 10.80 -6.26
CA ASP A 268 0.23 9.90 -6.41
C ASP A 268 1.44 10.70 -6.89
N ALA A 269 2.59 10.50 -6.27
CA ALA A 269 3.85 11.17 -6.62
C ALA A 269 5.06 10.24 -6.48
N LEU A 270 6.15 10.63 -7.14
CA LEU A 270 7.46 9.99 -7.07
C LEU A 270 8.46 10.93 -6.39
N CYS A 271 9.32 10.38 -5.54
CA CYS A 271 10.40 11.12 -4.89
C CYS A 271 11.69 10.30 -4.93
N ASP A 272 12.83 10.93 -5.18
CA ASP A 272 14.17 10.31 -5.08
C ASP A 272 14.95 10.73 -3.83
N GLY A 273 14.26 11.36 -2.88
CA GLY A 273 14.81 11.95 -1.67
C GLY A 273 15.21 13.42 -1.83
N THR A 274 15.30 13.93 -3.07
CA THR A 274 15.67 15.33 -3.35
C THR A 274 14.67 16.04 -4.24
N ASP A 275 14.21 15.38 -5.29
CA ASP A 275 13.26 15.89 -6.25
C ASP A 275 11.93 15.13 -6.12
N VAL A 276 10.83 15.80 -6.47
CA VAL A 276 9.48 15.24 -6.39
C VAL A 276 8.72 15.53 -7.68
N VAL A 277 8.20 14.47 -8.30
CA VAL A 277 7.34 14.52 -9.49
C VAL A 277 5.92 14.18 -9.07
N ILE A 278 4.97 15.05 -9.38
CA ILE A 278 3.54 14.75 -9.16
C ILE A 278 3.10 13.82 -10.28
N GLY A 279 2.69 12.60 -9.95
CA GLY A 279 2.22 11.61 -10.92
C GLY A 279 0.82 11.94 -11.43
N GLY A 280 -0.08 12.32 -10.52
CA GLY A 280 -1.42 12.80 -10.87
C GLY A 280 -2.23 13.18 -9.63
N ILE A 281 -3.08 14.21 -9.78
CA ILE A 281 -4.01 14.68 -8.75
C ILE A 281 -5.40 14.24 -9.18
N MET A 282 -6.02 13.35 -8.40
CA MET A 282 -7.35 12.82 -8.67
C MET A 282 -8.35 13.51 -7.75
N GLN A 283 -9.46 13.96 -8.30
CA GLN A 283 -10.59 14.47 -7.52
C GLN A 283 -11.67 13.39 -7.45
N HIS A 284 -12.15 13.07 -6.25
CA HIS A 284 -13.26 12.14 -6.08
C HIS A 284 -14.59 12.81 -6.45
N ILE A 285 -15.56 11.99 -6.87
CA ILE A 285 -16.92 12.44 -7.20
C ILE A 285 -17.78 12.44 -5.95
N GLU A 286 -17.68 11.37 -5.15
CA GLU A 286 -18.25 11.32 -3.81
C GLU A 286 -17.49 12.25 -2.86
N ASP A 287 -18.23 12.85 -1.93
CA ASP A 287 -17.66 13.68 -0.87
C ASP A 287 -16.87 12.83 0.15
N ALA A 288 -15.96 13.48 0.86
CA ALA A 288 -15.17 12.87 1.92
C ALA A 288 -16.08 12.16 2.94
N GLY A 289 -15.77 10.90 3.22
CA GLY A 289 -16.60 10.02 4.04
C GLY A 289 -17.08 8.76 3.31
N VAL A 290 -17.03 8.77 1.98
CA VAL A 290 -16.94 7.54 1.18
C VAL A 290 -15.47 7.21 1.00
N HIS A 291 -15.07 5.98 1.32
CA HIS A 291 -13.68 5.57 1.23
C HIS A 291 -13.13 5.69 -0.21
N SER A 292 -11.92 6.22 -0.39
CA SER A 292 -11.26 6.43 -1.70
C SER A 292 -11.32 5.25 -2.67
N GLY A 293 -11.20 4.03 -2.15
CA GLY A 293 -11.33 2.79 -2.93
C GLY A 293 -12.74 2.51 -3.50
N ASP A 294 -13.78 3.06 -2.89
CA ASP A 294 -15.18 2.94 -3.32
C ASP A 294 -15.65 4.18 -4.11
N SER A 295 -14.99 5.33 -3.94
CA SER A 295 -15.30 6.55 -4.70
C SER A 295 -14.91 6.43 -6.16
N ALA A 296 -15.74 6.97 -7.05
CA ALA A 296 -15.32 7.31 -8.39
C ALA A 296 -14.35 8.50 -8.31
N CYS A 297 -13.38 8.56 -9.22
CA CYS A 297 -12.44 9.68 -9.26
C CYS A 297 -12.08 10.11 -10.69
N VAL A 298 -11.66 11.37 -10.80
CA VAL A 298 -11.44 12.06 -12.07
C VAL A 298 -10.02 12.61 -12.11
N LEU A 299 -9.36 12.41 -13.25
CA LEU A 299 -8.04 12.93 -13.54
C LEU A 299 -8.06 13.57 -14.95
N PRO A 300 -7.78 14.88 -15.11
CA PRO A 300 -7.49 15.86 -14.07
C PRO A 300 -8.72 16.29 -13.24
N PRO A 301 -8.53 16.96 -12.08
CA PRO A 301 -9.62 17.51 -11.27
C PRO A 301 -10.50 18.48 -12.08
N TYR A 302 -11.81 18.50 -11.80
CA TYR A 302 -12.79 19.24 -12.60
C TYR A 302 -13.49 20.38 -11.85
N LEU A 303 -13.45 20.40 -10.51
CA LEU A 303 -14.01 21.49 -9.68
C LEU A 303 -12.98 22.18 -8.79
N LEU A 304 -11.86 21.54 -8.48
CA LEU A 304 -10.83 22.13 -7.64
C LEU A 304 -10.19 23.34 -8.33
N THR A 305 -10.04 24.44 -7.60
CA THR A 305 -9.47 25.69 -8.12
C THR A 305 -7.94 25.59 -8.21
N GLU A 306 -7.31 26.35 -9.10
CA GLU A 306 -5.84 26.34 -9.23
C GLU A 306 -5.11 26.64 -7.92
N PRO A 307 -5.53 27.62 -7.08
CA PRO A 307 -4.89 27.84 -5.79
C PRO A 307 -4.92 26.62 -4.86
N VAL A 308 -6.03 25.87 -4.87
CA VAL A 308 -6.16 24.62 -4.10
C VAL A 308 -5.24 23.55 -4.67
N LEU A 309 -5.17 23.40 -5.99
CA LEU A 309 -4.27 22.46 -6.65
C LEU A 309 -2.80 22.78 -6.36
N ASP A 310 -2.41 24.06 -6.37
CA ASP A 310 -1.06 24.49 -6.03
C ASP A 310 -0.69 24.19 -4.57
N GLU A 311 -1.62 24.40 -3.63
CA GLU A 311 -1.42 24.01 -2.22
C GLU A 311 -1.27 22.49 -2.08
N ILE A 312 -2.11 21.70 -2.75
CA ILE A 312 -2.01 20.23 -2.77
C ILE A 312 -0.65 19.77 -3.32
N ARG A 313 -0.17 20.36 -4.42
CA ARG A 313 1.15 20.08 -4.98
C ARG A 313 2.26 20.42 -4.00
N GLU A 314 2.22 21.61 -3.41
CA GLU A 314 3.22 22.07 -2.45
C GLU A 314 3.29 21.16 -1.21
N LEU A 315 2.14 20.84 -0.61
CA LEU A 315 2.04 19.95 0.54
C LEU A 315 2.57 18.55 0.20
N THR A 316 2.21 17.99 -0.96
CA THR A 316 2.67 16.68 -1.39
C THR A 316 4.19 16.64 -1.51
N ARG A 317 4.81 17.68 -2.08
CA ARG A 317 6.27 17.78 -2.15
C ARG A 317 6.90 17.91 -0.76
N LYS A 318 6.32 18.71 0.13
CA LYS A 318 6.82 18.85 1.51
C LYS A 318 6.72 17.54 2.29
N PHE A 319 5.63 16.79 2.17
CA PHE A 319 5.51 15.48 2.79
C PHE A 319 6.55 14.50 2.28
N ALA A 320 6.74 14.41 0.96
CA ALA A 320 7.73 13.53 0.36
C ALA A 320 9.15 13.83 0.87
N LEU A 321 9.53 15.11 0.93
CA LEU A 321 10.85 15.53 1.38
C LEU A 321 11.05 15.39 2.90
N GLU A 322 10.06 15.77 3.72
CA GLU A 322 10.16 15.66 5.20
C GLU A 322 10.16 14.21 5.68
N LEU A 323 9.45 13.32 4.98
CA LEU A 323 9.49 11.88 5.25
C LEU A 323 10.73 11.22 4.66
N GLY A 324 11.45 11.86 3.74
CA GLY A 324 12.60 11.27 3.06
C GLY A 324 12.20 10.12 2.14
N VAL A 325 11.10 10.27 1.42
CA VAL A 325 10.56 9.25 0.52
C VAL A 325 11.53 8.96 -0.61
N VAL A 326 11.74 7.67 -0.92
CA VAL A 326 12.48 7.21 -2.09
C VAL A 326 11.64 6.14 -2.79
N GLY A 327 10.98 6.51 -3.89
CA GLY A 327 9.97 5.71 -4.58
C GLY A 327 8.62 6.42 -4.66
N LEU A 328 7.54 5.68 -4.42
CA LEU A 328 6.16 6.19 -4.48
C LEU A 328 5.70 6.76 -3.15
N ILE A 329 4.86 7.79 -3.23
CA ILE A 329 4.05 8.31 -2.14
C ILE A 329 2.64 8.59 -2.66
N ASN A 330 1.64 8.31 -1.83
CA ASN A 330 0.27 8.74 -2.01
C ASN A 330 -0.15 9.65 -0.85
N VAL A 331 -0.86 10.73 -1.13
CA VAL A 331 -1.40 11.63 -0.12
C VAL A 331 -2.88 11.88 -0.38
N GLN A 332 -3.69 11.76 0.66
CA GLN A 332 -5.12 12.02 0.62
C GLN A 332 -5.45 13.34 1.32
N TYR A 333 -6.27 14.15 0.66
CA TYR A 333 -6.71 15.44 1.13
C TYR A 333 -8.23 15.55 1.15
N ALA A 334 -8.75 16.29 2.12
CA ALA A 334 -10.11 16.81 2.09
C ALA A 334 -10.07 18.33 1.84
N ILE A 335 -10.96 18.82 0.98
CA ILE A 335 -11.04 20.23 0.59
C ILE A 335 -12.42 20.74 0.99
N LYS A 336 -12.46 21.67 1.93
CA LYS A 336 -13.69 22.32 2.39
C LYS A 336 -13.53 23.83 2.37
N ASP A 337 -14.44 24.54 1.69
CA ASP A 337 -14.42 26.00 1.56
C ASP A 337 -13.03 26.53 1.09
N ASP A 338 -12.44 25.88 0.08
CA ASP A 338 -11.08 26.11 -0.44
C ASP A 338 -9.94 25.90 0.59
N VAL A 339 -10.21 25.30 1.75
CA VAL A 339 -9.20 24.92 2.73
C VAL A 339 -8.80 23.46 2.55
N VAL A 340 -7.51 23.23 2.33
CA VAL A 340 -6.92 21.89 2.20
C VAL A 340 -6.57 21.32 3.58
N TYR A 341 -7.09 20.13 3.87
CA TYR A 341 -6.78 19.31 5.04
C TYR A 341 -6.14 18.00 4.59
N VAL A 342 -5.08 17.56 5.25
CA VAL A 342 -4.49 16.23 5.03
C VAL A 342 -5.25 15.18 5.84
N LEU A 343 -5.60 14.07 5.20
CA LEU A 343 -6.25 12.92 5.83
C LEU A 343 -5.23 11.85 6.21
N GLU A 344 -4.44 11.41 5.23
CA GLU A 344 -3.39 10.40 5.41
C GLU A 344 -2.28 10.55 4.35
N VAL A 345 -1.09 10.02 4.69
CA VAL A 345 0.05 9.90 3.78
C VAL A 345 0.52 8.46 3.78
N ASN A 346 0.66 7.90 2.59
CA ASN A 346 1.07 6.53 2.35
C ASN A 346 2.40 6.55 1.58
N PRO A 347 3.58 6.46 2.23
CA PRO A 347 4.89 6.47 1.58
C PRO A 347 5.23 5.13 0.90
N ARG A 348 4.31 4.66 0.06
CA ARG A 348 4.30 3.38 -0.65
C ARG A 348 3.45 3.50 -1.92
N ALA A 349 3.37 2.42 -2.70
CA ALA A 349 2.38 2.34 -3.78
C ALA A 349 0.95 2.40 -3.21
N SER A 350 0.08 3.13 -3.91
CA SER A 350 -1.36 3.13 -3.72
C SER A 350 -2.04 2.28 -4.79
N ARG A 351 -3.33 2.04 -4.60
CA ARG A 351 -4.15 1.33 -5.60
C ARG A 351 -4.39 2.17 -6.86
N THR A 352 -4.23 3.49 -6.80
CA THR A 352 -4.46 4.39 -7.92
C THR A 352 -3.27 4.49 -8.89
N VAL A 353 -2.09 3.99 -8.50
CA VAL A 353 -0.87 4.02 -9.35
C VAL A 353 -1.09 3.44 -10.76
N PRO A 354 -1.74 2.28 -10.96
CA PRO A 354 -2.04 1.77 -12.31
C PRO A 354 -2.96 2.70 -13.09
N PHE A 355 -4.02 3.23 -12.47
CA PHE A 355 -4.96 4.17 -13.08
C PHE A 355 -4.25 5.47 -13.52
N VAL A 356 -3.44 6.07 -12.65
CA VAL A 356 -2.64 7.27 -12.98
C VAL A 356 -1.65 6.95 -14.10
N SER A 357 -0.97 5.80 -14.04
CA SER A 357 0.00 5.41 -15.07
C SER A 357 -0.65 5.20 -16.44
N LYS A 358 -1.88 4.66 -16.48
CA LYS A 358 -2.65 4.49 -17.72
C LYS A 358 -3.21 5.79 -18.25
N SER A 359 -3.65 6.69 -17.37
CA SER A 359 -4.19 8.00 -17.72
C SER A 359 -3.13 8.94 -18.29
N THR A 360 -1.92 8.92 -17.73
CA THR A 360 -0.82 9.81 -18.13
C THR A 360 0.12 9.21 -19.17
N GLY A 361 0.12 7.88 -19.31
CA GLY A 361 1.10 7.15 -20.10
C GLY A 361 2.47 7.03 -19.44
N VAL A 362 2.64 7.53 -18.21
CA VAL A 362 3.90 7.46 -17.46
C VAL A 362 3.88 6.25 -16.52
N PRO A 363 4.82 5.28 -16.65
CA PRO A 363 4.79 4.05 -15.84
C PRO A 363 5.37 4.29 -14.45
N LEU A 364 4.58 4.88 -13.54
CA LEU A 364 5.04 5.34 -12.23
C LEU A 364 5.73 4.23 -11.41
N ALA A 365 5.17 3.01 -11.38
CA ALA A 365 5.77 1.89 -10.65
C ALA A 365 7.13 1.44 -11.22
N ARG A 366 7.34 1.53 -12.55
CA ARG A 366 8.66 1.26 -13.16
C ARG A 366 9.70 2.27 -12.70
N LEU A 367 9.31 3.55 -12.72
CA LEU A 367 10.19 4.66 -12.34
C LEU A 367 10.52 4.62 -10.85
N ALA A 368 9.53 4.30 -10.01
CA ALA A 368 9.71 4.08 -8.58
C ALA A 368 10.78 3.03 -8.30
N ALA A 369 10.71 1.87 -8.97
CA ALA A 369 11.69 0.80 -8.77
C ALA A 369 13.12 1.23 -9.15
N ARG A 370 13.27 1.98 -10.25
CA ARG A 370 14.57 2.55 -10.67
C ARG A 370 15.12 3.54 -9.64
N VAL A 371 14.26 4.39 -9.09
CA VAL A 371 14.64 5.33 -8.03
C VAL A 371 15.04 4.60 -6.74
N MET A 372 14.32 3.53 -6.36
CA MET A 372 14.65 2.72 -5.19
C MET A 372 16.04 2.04 -5.27
N VAL A 373 16.57 1.81 -6.48
CA VAL A 373 17.93 1.30 -6.70
C VAL A 373 18.98 2.40 -6.93
N GLY A 374 18.60 3.68 -6.78
CA GLY A 374 19.52 4.81 -6.74
C GLY A 374 19.58 5.68 -8.00
N GLU A 375 18.69 5.48 -8.97
CA GLU A 375 18.55 6.43 -10.09
C GLU A 375 17.86 7.72 -9.64
N ARG A 376 18.23 8.86 -10.22
CA ARG A 376 17.64 10.17 -9.90
C ARG A 376 16.53 10.52 -10.87
N LEU A 377 15.45 11.15 -10.40
CA LEU A 377 14.33 11.57 -11.23
C LEU A 377 14.76 12.52 -12.37
N ALA A 378 15.73 13.40 -12.10
CA ALA A 378 16.31 14.30 -13.09
C ALA A 378 16.92 13.57 -14.32
N ASP A 379 17.41 12.34 -14.13
CA ASP A 379 18.04 11.54 -15.19
C ASP A 379 17.00 10.69 -15.97
N LEU A 380 15.76 10.59 -15.47
CA LEU A 380 14.69 9.77 -16.05
C LEU A 380 13.83 10.51 -17.09
N GLY A 381 14.00 11.83 -17.24
CA GLY A 381 13.33 12.63 -18.28
C GLY A 381 11.81 12.71 -18.12
N ILE A 382 11.31 12.63 -16.88
CA ILE A 382 9.88 12.66 -16.57
C ILE A 382 9.45 14.13 -16.45
N PRO A 383 8.29 14.54 -17.01
CA PRO A 383 7.71 15.84 -16.71
C PRO A 383 7.46 16.03 -15.20
N GLU A 384 7.54 17.27 -14.70
CA GLU A 384 7.24 17.56 -13.27
C GLU A 384 5.82 17.16 -12.87
N GLU A 385 4.88 17.26 -13.82
CA GLU A 385 3.52 16.75 -13.75
C GLU A 385 3.13 16.24 -15.15
N PRO A 386 2.95 14.92 -15.35
CA PRO A 386 2.59 14.35 -16.64
C PRO A 386 1.24 14.86 -17.14
N PRO A 387 1.12 15.26 -18.42
CA PRO A 387 -0.16 15.66 -18.97
C PRO A 387 -1.09 14.46 -19.13
N VAL A 388 -2.38 14.69 -18.95
CA VAL A 388 -3.43 13.68 -19.14
C VAL A 388 -4.14 13.98 -20.47
N PRO A 389 -4.09 13.09 -21.47
CA PRO A 389 -4.81 13.29 -22.73
C PRO A 389 -6.33 13.17 -22.51
N GLY A 390 -7.01 14.32 -22.36
CA GLY A 390 -8.45 14.39 -22.12
C GLY A 390 -8.79 14.27 -20.63
N VAL A 391 -9.83 13.49 -20.33
CA VAL A 391 -10.32 13.21 -18.97
C VAL A 391 -10.41 11.69 -18.78
N ALA A 392 -9.79 11.20 -17.72
CA ALA A 392 -9.91 9.82 -17.26
C ALA A 392 -10.77 9.78 -16.00
N VAL A 393 -11.70 8.83 -15.95
CA VAL A 393 -12.57 8.56 -14.81
C VAL A 393 -12.39 7.11 -14.38
N LYS A 394 -12.14 6.90 -13.09
CA LYS A 394 -12.19 5.59 -12.43
C LYS A 394 -13.55 5.43 -11.76
N GLU A 395 -14.16 4.26 -11.90
CA GLU A 395 -15.38 3.87 -11.17
C GLU A 395 -15.16 2.53 -10.45
N ALA A 396 -15.79 2.36 -9.29
CA ALA A 396 -15.66 1.17 -8.46
C ALA A 396 -16.71 0.09 -8.78
N ALA A 397 -16.29 -1.17 -8.75
CA ALA A 397 -17.15 -2.34 -8.96
C ALA A 397 -17.43 -3.07 -7.64
N PHE A 398 -18.72 -3.19 -7.30
CA PHE A 398 -19.16 -3.68 -5.99
C PHE A 398 -19.72 -5.11 -6.01
N PRO A 399 -19.45 -5.91 -4.98
CA PRO A 399 -19.95 -7.29 -4.88
C PRO A 399 -21.33 -7.38 -4.21
N PHE A 400 -22.09 -6.29 -4.08
CA PHE A 400 -23.35 -6.27 -3.32
C PHE A 400 -24.37 -7.32 -3.80
N ASN A 401 -24.39 -7.65 -5.09
CA ASN A 401 -25.25 -8.70 -5.64
C ASN A 401 -24.90 -10.13 -5.16
N ARG A 402 -23.76 -10.32 -4.49
CA ARG A 402 -23.33 -11.62 -3.95
C ARG A 402 -23.75 -11.81 -2.49
N PHE A 403 -24.24 -10.78 -1.81
CA PHE A 403 -24.53 -10.79 -0.37
C PHE A 403 -25.88 -10.13 -0.08
N ASP A 404 -26.60 -10.65 0.91
CA ASP A 404 -27.82 -10.02 1.41
C ASP A 404 -27.44 -8.97 2.47
N VAL A 405 -27.00 -7.81 2.01
CA VAL A 405 -26.47 -6.70 2.83
C VAL A 405 -26.98 -5.35 2.30
N ASP A 406 -26.93 -4.33 3.16
CA ASP A 406 -27.30 -2.98 2.77
C ASP A 406 -26.35 -2.40 1.70
N VAL A 407 -26.93 -1.92 0.59
CA VAL A 407 -26.23 -1.33 -0.56
C VAL A 407 -25.97 0.15 -0.29
N ILE A 408 -25.07 0.43 0.65
CA ILE A 408 -24.72 1.79 1.09
C ILE A 408 -23.20 1.92 1.11
N LEU A 409 -22.71 3.06 0.62
CA LEU A 409 -21.32 3.48 0.71
C LEU A 409 -21.00 4.09 2.08
N GLY A 410 -19.73 4.12 2.44
CA GLY A 410 -19.29 4.71 3.70
C GLY A 410 -17.78 4.71 3.84
N PRO A 411 -17.26 4.88 5.06
CA PRO A 411 -15.83 5.05 5.30
C PRO A 411 -15.04 3.74 5.22
N GLU A 412 -15.70 2.59 5.08
CA GLU A 412 -15.08 1.27 4.87
C GLU A 412 -15.23 0.85 3.41
N MET A 413 -14.11 0.48 2.78
CA MET A 413 -14.06 -0.01 1.40
C MET A 413 -14.77 -1.34 1.24
N ARG A 414 -15.57 -1.48 0.19
CA ARG A 414 -16.32 -2.70 -0.15
C ARG A 414 -16.17 -3.11 -1.60
N SER A 415 -15.62 -2.26 -2.45
CA SER A 415 -15.39 -2.57 -3.86
C SER A 415 -14.36 -3.70 -4.03
N THR A 416 -14.53 -4.47 -5.10
CA THR A 416 -13.66 -5.61 -5.44
C THR A 416 -12.82 -5.38 -6.68
N GLY A 417 -13.06 -4.27 -7.38
CA GLY A 417 -12.34 -3.90 -8.59
C GLY A 417 -12.76 -2.52 -9.07
N GLU A 418 -12.24 -2.14 -10.23
CA GLU A 418 -12.45 -0.83 -10.82
C GLU A 418 -12.48 -0.90 -12.35
N VAL A 419 -13.08 0.11 -12.97
CA VAL A 419 -13.12 0.32 -14.41
C VAL A 419 -12.68 1.74 -14.75
N MET A 420 -12.20 1.95 -15.97
CA MET A 420 -11.71 3.25 -16.44
C MET A 420 -12.45 3.69 -17.70
N GLY A 421 -13.02 4.89 -17.67
CA GLY A 421 -13.54 5.59 -18.84
C GLY A 421 -12.60 6.73 -19.24
N ILE A 422 -12.28 6.87 -20.52
CA ILE A 422 -11.47 7.98 -21.05
C ILE A 422 -12.16 8.64 -22.24
N ASP A 423 -12.19 9.97 -22.24
CA ASP A 423 -12.76 10.78 -23.31
C ASP A 423 -12.21 12.22 -23.25
N ASP A 424 -12.45 13.03 -24.30
CA ASP A 424 -12.11 14.45 -24.27
C ASP A 424 -13.06 15.27 -23.38
N SER A 425 -14.21 14.71 -23.01
CA SER A 425 -15.20 15.35 -22.14
C SER A 425 -15.48 14.54 -20.87
N PHE A 426 -15.58 15.24 -19.73
CA PHE A 426 -15.88 14.61 -18.44
C PHE A 426 -17.16 13.76 -18.49
N GLY A 427 -18.25 14.31 -19.05
CA GLY A 427 -19.53 13.60 -19.10
C GLY A 427 -19.46 12.27 -19.87
N MET A 428 -18.70 12.22 -20.97
CA MET A 428 -18.52 10.97 -21.72
C MET A 428 -17.54 10.01 -21.06
N ALA A 429 -16.46 10.51 -20.44
CA ALA A 429 -15.54 9.70 -19.67
C ALA A 429 -16.26 9.01 -18.50
N PHE A 430 -17.09 9.77 -17.76
CA PHE A 430 -17.93 9.26 -16.69
C PHE A 430 -18.97 8.25 -17.20
N ALA A 431 -19.66 8.54 -18.31
CA ALA A 431 -20.62 7.61 -18.90
C ALA A 431 -19.96 6.29 -19.33
N LYS A 432 -18.73 6.33 -19.87
CA LYS A 432 -17.96 5.13 -20.22
C LYS A 432 -17.59 4.31 -18.98
N ALA A 433 -17.13 4.97 -17.92
CA ALA A 433 -16.81 4.30 -16.66
C ALA A 433 -18.05 3.63 -16.06
N GLN A 434 -19.19 4.35 -16.00
CA GLN A 434 -20.43 3.85 -15.44
C GLN A 434 -21.07 2.68 -16.22
N VAL A 435 -20.93 2.64 -17.56
CA VAL A 435 -21.51 1.58 -18.39
C VAL A 435 -20.67 0.29 -18.39
N SER A 436 -19.38 0.40 -18.06
CA SER A 436 -18.44 -0.73 -18.02
C SER A 436 -18.70 -1.60 -16.79
#